data_AF-A0A7L3HBP7-F1
#
_entry.id   AF-A0A7L3HBP7-F1
#
_cell.length_a   1.000
_cell.length_b   1.000
_cell.length_c   1.000
_cell.angle_alpha   90.00
_cell.angle_beta   90.00
_cell.angle_gamma   90.00
#
_symmetry.space_group_name_H-M   'P 1'
#
loop_
_entity.id
_entity.type
_entity.pdbx_description
1 polymer ?
#
loop_
_entity_poly.entity_id
_entity_poly.type
_entity_poly.pdbx_seq_one_letter_code
_entity_poly.pdbx_strand_id
1 'polypeptide(L)'
;NYTDSSGIHGRCDTLENLLSKGCRLDLIEFPISEVEIHRNDPLTASPQKNSSDVTQISPQKLTLRLRPGHEETIQIKVRQTEDYPIDLYYLMDLSASMDDDLNTIKELGSTLSKEMSK
;
A
#
# COMPACT_ATOMS: atom_id res chain seq x y z
N ASN A 1 -41.46 42.47 -3.69
CA ASN A 1 -41.16 41.75 -4.95
C ASN A 1 -39.67 41.52 -5.04
N TYR A 2 -39.20 40.40 -4.48
CA TYR A 2 -37.84 39.91 -4.71
C TYR A 2 -37.83 39.21 -6.06
N THR A 3 -37.83 39.99 -7.14
CA THR A 3 -37.46 39.49 -8.45
C THR A 3 -35.95 39.31 -8.40
N ASP A 4 -35.57 38.09 -8.02
CA ASP A 4 -34.23 37.59 -8.15
C ASP A 4 -33.82 37.64 -9.63
N SER A 5 -33.11 38.68 -10.03
CA SER A 5 -32.46 38.76 -11.34
C SER A 5 -31.20 37.89 -11.40
N SER A 6 -31.09 36.81 -10.61
CA SER A 6 -29.96 35.86 -10.59
C SER A 6 -29.93 34.93 -11.80
N GLY A 7 -30.21 35.47 -12.98
CA GLY A 7 -30.24 34.74 -14.24
C GLY A 7 -29.04 34.97 -15.16
N ILE A 8 -27.92 35.57 -14.72
CA ILE A 8 -26.83 35.92 -15.67
C ILE A 8 -25.51 35.18 -15.41
N HIS A 9 -25.17 34.79 -14.17
CA HIS A 9 -23.96 33.99 -13.94
C HIS A 9 -24.13 32.96 -12.82
N GLY A 10 -24.20 31.68 -13.18
CA GLY A 10 -24.15 30.57 -12.23
C GLY A 10 -22.83 30.56 -11.44
N ARG A 11 -22.92 30.32 -10.12
CA ARG A 11 -21.78 30.29 -9.18
C ARG A 11 -20.97 29.00 -9.23
N CYS A 12 -21.58 27.89 -9.69
CA CYS A 12 -20.91 26.61 -9.88
C CYS A 12 -20.60 26.47 -11.37
N ASP A 13 -19.31 26.42 -11.71
CA ASP A 13 -18.82 26.27 -13.07
C ASP A 13 -17.38 25.74 -13.05
N THR A 14 -16.77 25.51 -14.21
CA THR A 14 -15.34 25.17 -14.30
C THR A 14 -14.48 26.34 -13.84
N LEU A 15 -13.24 26.06 -13.43
CA LEU A 15 -12.29 27.08 -12.98
C LEU A 15 -12.09 28.16 -14.04
N GLU A 16 -11.95 27.76 -15.31
CA GLU A 16 -11.75 28.68 -16.43
C GLU A 16 -12.96 29.61 -16.64
N ASN A 17 -14.18 29.06 -16.51
CA ASN A 17 -15.40 29.84 -16.67
C ASN A 17 -15.63 30.80 -15.49
N LEU A 18 -15.23 30.44 -14.28
CA LEU A 18 -15.31 31.36 -13.13
C LEU A 18 -14.31 32.51 -13.25
N LEU A 19 -13.10 32.23 -13.73
CA LEU A 19 -12.09 33.26 -13.98
C LEU A 19 -12.50 34.24 -15.08
N SER A 20 -13.07 33.74 -16.18
CA SER A 20 -13.55 34.60 -17.28
C SER A 20 -14.72 35.50 -16.88
N LYS A 21 -15.54 35.06 -15.92
CA LYS A 21 -16.61 35.86 -15.30
C LYS A 21 -16.09 36.90 -14.29
N GLY A 22 -14.78 36.99 -14.07
CA GLY A 22 -14.17 37.97 -13.17
C GLY A 22 -14.15 37.54 -11.70
N CYS A 23 -14.37 36.25 -11.40
CA CYS A 23 -14.18 35.75 -10.04
C CYS A 23 -12.67 35.74 -9.72
N ARG A 24 -12.30 36.26 -8.56
CA ARG A 24 -10.90 36.29 -8.13
C ARG A 24 -10.48 34.90 -7.63
N LEU A 25 -9.23 34.50 -7.93
CA LEU A 25 -8.68 33.20 -7.53
C LEU A 25 -8.78 32.91 -6.03
N ASP A 26 -8.58 33.91 -5.18
CA ASP A 26 -8.65 33.78 -3.72
C ASP A 26 -10.08 33.54 -3.18
N LEU A 27 -11.09 33.72 -4.03
CA LEU A 27 -12.49 33.48 -3.69
C LEU A 27 -13.05 32.20 -4.34
N ILE A 28 -12.23 31.47 -5.11
CA ILE A 28 -12.65 30.24 -5.78
C ILE A 28 -12.20 29.04 -4.95
N GLU A 29 -13.18 28.27 -4.47
CA GLU A 29 -12.94 26.98 -3.81
C GLU A 29 -12.87 25.86 -4.86
N PHE A 30 -11.67 25.35 -5.12
CA PHE A 30 -11.44 24.28 -6.07
C PHE A 30 -10.56 23.19 -5.45
N PRO A 31 -11.12 22.26 -4.65
CA PRO A 31 -10.35 21.19 -4.04
C PRO A 31 -9.84 20.24 -5.11
N ILE A 32 -8.52 20.04 -5.15
CA ILE A 32 -7.83 19.14 -6.07
C ILE A 32 -7.46 17.87 -5.30
N SER A 33 -7.49 16.73 -5.97
CA SER A 33 -6.97 15.49 -5.40
C SER A 33 -5.45 15.60 -5.20
N GLU A 34 -4.93 15.09 -4.08
CA GLU A 34 -3.49 15.18 -3.77
C GLU A 34 -2.99 13.93 -3.03
N VAL A 35 -1.72 13.60 -3.28
CA VAL A 35 -0.96 12.53 -2.63
C VAL A 35 0.16 13.16 -1.81
N GLU A 36 0.11 12.98 -0.49
CA GLU A 36 1.15 13.44 0.44
C GLU A 36 1.93 12.23 0.98
N ILE A 37 3.23 12.15 0.70
CA ILE A 37 4.08 11.04 1.15
C ILE A 37 4.74 11.38 2.48
N HIS A 38 4.44 10.59 3.52
CA HIS A 38 4.95 10.80 4.88
C HIS A 38 6.20 9.97 5.18
N ARG A 39 6.31 8.78 4.59
CA ARG A 39 7.46 7.88 4.78
C ARG A 39 7.74 7.13 3.48
N ASN A 40 8.99 7.24 3.01
CA ASN A 40 9.43 6.69 1.73
C ASN A 40 10.88 6.17 1.79
N ASP A 41 11.11 5.23 2.69
CA ASP A 41 12.39 4.56 2.83
C ASP A 41 12.67 3.72 1.56
N PRO A 42 13.93 3.69 1.07
CA PRO A 42 14.27 2.92 -0.12
C PRO A 42 14.17 1.41 0.13
N LEU A 43 13.83 0.66 -0.91
CA LEU A 43 13.82 -0.81 -0.85
C LEU A 43 15.22 -1.34 -0.56
N THR A 44 15.33 -2.22 0.44
CA THR A 44 16.59 -2.87 0.82
C THR A 44 17.15 -3.65 -0.37
N ALA A 45 18.43 -3.45 -0.68
CA ALA A 45 19.09 -4.04 -1.86
C ALA A 45 19.94 -5.27 -1.55
N SER A 46 20.36 -5.44 -0.30
CA SER A 46 21.25 -6.52 0.12
C SER A 46 20.70 -7.21 1.36
N PRO A 47 21.00 -8.49 1.58
CA PRO A 47 20.64 -9.20 2.79
C PRO A 47 21.15 -8.43 4.02
N GLN A 48 20.24 -8.16 4.96
CA GLN A 48 20.55 -7.46 6.20
C GLN A 48 20.46 -8.45 7.36
N LYS A 49 21.42 -8.35 8.29
CA LYS A 49 21.45 -9.19 9.50
C LYS A 49 20.29 -8.93 10.46
N ASN A 50 19.71 -7.73 10.42
CA ASN A 50 18.61 -7.33 11.28
C ASN A 50 17.32 -7.23 10.47
N SER A 51 16.29 -7.98 10.88
CA SER A 51 14.98 -7.98 10.24
C SER A 51 14.24 -6.64 10.38
N SER A 52 14.60 -5.81 11.36
CA SER A 52 13.97 -4.50 11.60
C SER A 52 14.29 -3.44 10.54
N ASP A 53 15.40 -3.62 9.82
CA ASP A 53 15.93 -2.61 8.89
C ASP A 53 15.53 -2.92 7.43
N VAL A 54 14.84 -4.05 7.23
CA VAL A 54 14.42 -4.56 5.93
C VAL A 54 13.17 -3.81 5.45
N THR A 55 13.34 -3.06 4.36
CA THR A 55 12.25 -2.35 3.67
C THR A 55 11.90 -3.06 2.37
N GLN A 56 10.75 -3.72 2.34
CA GLN A 56 10.26 -4.49 1.17
C GLN A 56 9.19 -3.75 0.35
N ILE A 57 8.66 -2.65 0.87
CA ILE A 57 7.64 -1.82 0.21
C ILE A 57 8.02 -0.35 0.32
N SER A 58 7.77 0.42 -0.75
CA SER A 58 8.02 1.87 -0.81
C SER A 58 6.94 2.53 -1.70
N PRO A 59 6.32 3.65 -1.27
CA PRO A 59 6.42 4.30 0.05
C PRO A 59 5.70 3.50 1.15
N GLN A 60 6.03 3.77 2.43
CA GLN A 60 5.45 3.05 3.58
C GLN A 60 4.27 3.80 4.19
N LYS A 61 4.20 5.12 4.03
CA LYS A 61 3.10 5.94 4.56
C LYS A 61 2.80 7.11 3.64
N LEU A 62 1.53 7.26 3.30
CA LEU A 62 1.00 8.37 2.52
C LEU A 62 -0.39 8.76 2.99
N THR A 63 -0.80 9.99 2.71
CA THR A 63 -2.17 10.48 2.83
C THR A 63 -2.68 10.82 1.44
N LEU A 64 -3.87 10.32 1.12
CA LEU A 64 -4.55 10.61 -0.12
C LEU A 64 -5.77 11.47 0.18
N ARG A 65 -5.88 12.63 -0.45
CA ARG A 65 -7.09 13.45 -0.44
C ARG A 65 -7.71 13.38 -1.83
N LEU A 66 -8.91 12.83 -1.96
CA LEU A 66 -9.58 12.65 -3.25
C LEU A 66 -10.83 13.52 -3.34
N ARG A 67 -10.96 14.23 -4.45
CA ARG A 67 -12.24 14.83 -4.85
C ARG A 67 -13.18 13.72 -5.39
N PRO A 68 -14.47 13.74 -5.04
CA PRO A 68 -15.43 12.76 -5.59
C PRO A 68 -15.40 12.71 -7.13
N GLY A 69 -15.27 11.49 -7.67
CA GLY A 69 -15.21 11.25 -9.12
C GLY A 69 -13.85 11.52 -9.77
N HIS A 70 -12.84 11.94 -9.01
CA HIS A 70 -11.44 12.00 -9.48
C HIS A 70 -10.67 10.77 -9.01
N GLU A 71 -9.74 10.33 -9.86
CA GLU A 71 -8.80 9.24 -9.58
C GLU A 71 -7.38 9.79 -9.44
N GLU A 72 -6.57 9.11 -8.63
CA GLU A 72 -5.14 9.38 -8.47
C GLU A 72 -4.37 8.07 -8.59
N THR A 73 -3.22 8.11 -9.26
CA THR A 73 -2.37 6.93 -9.45
C THR A 73 -1.20 6.97 -8.49
N ILE A 74 -1.11 5.98 -7.61
CA ILE A 74 0.00 5.83 -6.67
C ILE A 74 0.93 4.71 -7.15
N GLN A 75 2.23 5.01 -7.20
CA GLN A 75 3.26 4.04 -7.54
C GLN A 75 3.79 3.36 -6.29
N ILE A 76 3.53 2.06 -6.16
CA ILE A 76 4.04 1.22 -5.06
C ILE A 76 5.10 0.29 -5.62
N LYS A 77 6.28 0.33 -5.02
CA LYS A 77 7.41 -0.55 -5.35
C LYS A 77 7.52 -1.63 -4.31
N VAL A 78 7.68 -2.88 -4.74
CA VAL A 78 7.81 -4.05 -3.88
C VAL A 78 9.04 -4.86 -4.30
N ARG A 79 9.78 -5.39 -3.32
CA ARG A 79 10.89 -6.32 -3.54
C ARG A 79 10.94 -7.33 -2.40
N GLN A 80 11.04 -8.62 -2.74
CA GLN A 80 11.33 -9.68 -1.77
C GLN A 80 12.82 -9.67 -1.44
N THR A 81 13.16 -9.79 -0.16
CA THR A 81 14.55 -9.98 0.28
C THR A 81 14.92 -11.46 0.26
N GLU A 82 16.18 -11.76 -0.05
CA GLU A 82 16.69 -13.15 -0.14
C GLU A 82 16.66 -13.87 1.22
N ASP A 83 17.02 -13.19 2.32
CA ASP A 83 17.06 -13.77 3.67
C ASP A 83 15.79 -13.45 4.49
N TYR A 84 14.63 -13.90 4.02
CA TYR A 84 13.35 -13.69 4.74
C TYR A 84 13.08 -14.83 5.73
N PRO A 85 12.68 -14.56 6.99
CA PRO A 85 12.41 -15.60 7.97
C PRO A 85 11.20 -16.45 7.55
N ILE A 86 11.32 -17.77 7.74
CA ILE A 86 10.28 -18.74 7.39
C ILE A 86 9.82 -19.45 8.67
N ASP A 87 8.52 -19.45 8.90
CA ASP A 87 7.87 -20.26 9.93
C ASP A 87 7.20 -21.46 9.26
N LEU A 88 7.59 -22.68 9.66
CA LEU A 88 7.04 -23.93 9.11
C LEU A 88 6.30 -24.70 10.21
N TYR A 89 5.00 -24.94 10.00
CA TYR A 89 4.19 -25.75 10.89
C TYR A 89 3.78 -27.05 10.19
N TYR A 90 4.32 -28.17 10.65
CA TYR A 90 4.00 -29.48 10.11
C TYR A 90 2.79 -30.05 10.85
N LEU A 91 1.63 -30.06 10.19
CA LEU A 91 0.43 -30.69 10.71
C LEU A 91 0.32 -32.12 10.15
N MET A 92 0.34 -33.09 11.06
CA MET A 92 0.36 -34.51 10.72
C MET A 92 -0.90 -35.20 11.22
N ASP A 93 -1.42 -36.12 10.42
CA ASP A 93 -2.46 -37.05 10.86
C ASP A 93 -1.83 -38.14 11.76
N LEU A 94 -2.52 -38.51 12.84
CA LEU A 94 -2.08 -39.51 13.82
C LEU A 94 -2.99 -40.75 13.80
N SER A 95 -3.56 -41.05 12.64
CA SER A 95 -4.34 -42.27 12.42
C SER A 95 -3.45 -43.52 12.37
N ALA A 96 -4.06 -44.70 12.52
CA ALA A 96 -3.34 -45.98 12.57
C ALA A 96 -2.55 -46.32 11.29
N SER A 97 -2.84 -45.65 10.17
CA SER A 97 -2.09 -45.81 8.92
C SER A 97 -0.79 -45.01 8.87
N MET A 98 -0.51 -44.15 9.86
CA MET A 98 0.67 -43.27 9.91
C MET A 98 1.75 -43.78 10.88
N ASP A 99 1.62 -45.03 11.37
CA ASP A 99 2.52 -45.61 12.38
C ASP A 99 3.96 -45.79 11.88
N ASP A 100 4.13 -46.13 10.60
CA ASP A 100 5.44 -46.22 9.95
C ASP A 100 6.01 -44.83 9.60
N ASP A 101 5.19 -43.91 9.11
CA ASP A 101 5.57 -42.51 8.79
C ASP A 101 6.13 -41.74 9.99
N LEU A 102 5.60 -42.01 11.19
CA LEU A 102 6.08 -41.45 12.45
C LEU A 102 7.56 -41.77 12.71
N ASN A 103 8.09 -42.88 12.20
CA ASN A 103 9.50 -43.23 12.37
C ASN A 103 10.41 -42.39 11.47
N THR A 104 9.95 -42.05 10.26
CA THR A 104 10.67 -41.23 9.28
C THR A 104 10.67 -39.74 9.67
N ILE A 105 9.57 -39.24 10.24
CA ILE A 105 9.40 -37.83 10.58
C ILE A 105 10.27 -37.38 11.77
N LYS A 106 10.73 -38.32 12.61
CA LYS A 106 11.69 -38.03 13.69
C LYS A 106 13.01 -37.44 13.20
N GLU A 107 13.49 -37.88 12.03
CA GLU A 107 14.73 -37.37 11.44
C GLU A 107 14.48 -36.16 10.51
N LEU A 108 13.26 -36.04 9.98
CA LEU A 108 12.87 -35.00 9.02
C LEU A 108 13.13 -33.58 9.53
N GLY A 109 12.86 -33.29 10.81
CA GLY A 109 13.06 -31.95 11.36
C GLY A 109 14.52 -31.47 11.28
N SER A 110 15.48 -32.36 11.54
CA SER A 110 16.91 -32.03 11.48
C SER A 110 17.40 -31.85 10.05
N THR A 111 16.96 -32.72 9.13
CA THR A 111 17.28 -32.65 7.71
C THR A 111 16.71 -31.39 7.08
N LEU A 112 15.44 -31.09 7.36
CA LEU A 112 14.76 -29.92 6.82
C LEU A 112 15.40 -28.61 7.32
N SER A 113 15.68 -28.50 8.62
CA SER A 113 16.36 -27.33 9.19
C SER A 113 17.72 -27.08 8.54
N LYS A 114 18.49 -28.16 8.28
CA LYS A 114 19.80 -28.07 7.63
C LYS A 114 19.71 -27.63 6.17
N GLU A 115 18.74 -28.14 5.40
CA GLU A 115 18.54 -27.73 4.01
C GLU A 115 17.99 -26.31 3.90
N MET A 116 17.15 -25.87 4.84
CA MET A 116 16.62 -24.50 4.90
C MET A 116 17.63 -23.46 5.38
N SER A 117 18.77 -23.88 5.93
CA SER A 117 19.85 -22.99 6.40
C SER A 117 20.95 -22.79 5.35
N LYS A 118 20.81 -23.37 4.15
CA LYS A 118 21.72 -23.19 3.02
C LYS A 118 21.29 -22.03 2.14
#